data_AF-A0A4R6KZJ1-F1
#
_entry.id   AF-A0A4R6KZJ1-F1
#
_cell.length_a   1.000
_cell.length_b   1.000
_cell.length_c   1.000
_cell.angle_alpha   90.00
_cell.angle_beta   90.00
_cell.angle_gamma   90.00
#
_symmetry.space_group_name_H-M   'P 1'
#
loop_
_entity.id
_entity.type
_entity.pdbx_description
1 polymer ?
#
loop_
_entity_poly.entity_id
_entity_poly.type
_entity_poly.pdbx_seq_one_letter_code
_entity_poly.pdbx_strand_id
1 'polypeptide(L)'
;MLEDDTKRAAQRALVDRILTGDGRASAEQRARAFNAEGLVPPLSTLISKITRTPVRVSQADLAVAGYTEDEVFELVVCAAVGHSTRLYEAGLAALAEAVSEEAPGHAS
;
A
#
# COMPACT_ATOMS: atom_id res chain seq x y z
N MET A 1 -8.78 16.47 15.18
CA MET A 1 -8.29 17.49 14.21
C MET A 1 -6.77 17.63 14.23
N LEU A 2 -6.13 18.22 15.25
CA LEU A 2 -4.64 18.33 15.30
C LEU A 2 -3.90 16.98 15.26
N GLU A 3 -4.42 15.96 15.94
CA GLU A 3 -3.83 14.61 15.92
C GLU A 3 -4.02 13.90 14.57
N ASP A 4 -5.14 14.15 13.90
CA ASP A 4 -5.44 13.56 12.58
C ASP A 4 -4.54 14.16 11.50
N ASP A 5 -4.29 15.47 11.58
CA ASP A 5 -3.35 16.16 10.69
C ASP A 5 -1.92 15.67 10.87
N THR A 6 -1.52 15.39 12.11
CA THR A 6 -0.20 14.79 12.42
C THR A 6 -0.07 13.39 11.84
N LYS A 7 -1.09 12.54 12.00
CA LYS A 7 -1.11 11.17 11.42
C LYS A 7 -1.06 11.20 9.89
N ARG A 8 -1.78 12.13 9.26
CA ARG A 8 -1.75 12.33 7.80
C ARG A 8 -0.37 12.81 7.32
N ALA A 9 0.26 13.73 8.05
CA ALA A 9 1.61 14.18 7.73
C ALA A 9 2.63 13.03 7.84
N ALA A 10 2.56 12.23 8.90
CA ALA A 10 3.42 11.07 9.09
C ALA A 10 3.21 10.00 8.00
N GLN A 11 1.97 9.74 7.60
CA GLN A 11 1.66 8.82 6.50
C GLN A 11 2.25 9.30 5.17
N ARG A 12 2.14 10.60 4.85
CA ARG A 12 2.74 11.18 3.65
C ARG A 12 4.26 11.06 3.66
N ALA A 13 4.90 11.35 4.80
CA ALA A 13 6.34 11.21 4.96
C ALA A 13 6.80 9.74 4.80
N LEU A 14 6.02 8.79 5.32
CA LEU A 14 6.26 7.36 5.12
C LEU A 14 6.17 6.98 3.64
N VAL A 15 5.09 7.37 2.95
CA VAL A 15 4.89 7.06 1.52
C VAL A 15 6.00 7.66 0.67
N ASP A 16 6.39 8.90 0.93
CA ASP A 16 7.53 9.51 0.25
C ASP A 16 8.82 8.71 0.50
N ARG A 17 9.15 8.40 1.77
CA ARG A 17 10.39 7.71 2.12
C ARG A 17 10.52 6.32 1.47
N ILE A 18 9.43 5.55 1.39
CA ILE A 18 9.47 4.21 0.78
C ILE A 18 9.54 4.28 -0.75
N LEU A 19 9.02 5.34 -1.38
CA LEU A 19 9.06 5.48 -2.84
C LEU A 19 10.37 6.10 -3.31
N THR A 20 10.84 7.15 -2.66
CA THR A 20 11.90 8.03 -3.18
C THR A 20 13.23 7.89 -2.46
N GLY A 21 13.24 7.43 -1.21
CA GLY A 21 14.48 7.40 -0.44
C GLY A 21 15.42 6.25 -0.80
N ASP A 22 16.56 6.20 -0.12
CA ASP A 22 17.59 5.18 -0.35
C ASP A 22 17.04 3.77 -0.12
N GLY A 23 17.42 2.85 -1.01
CA GLY A 23 17.06 1.43 -1.01
C GLY A 23 17.81 0.68 -2.11
N ARG A 24 17.78 -0.65 -2.05
CA ARG A 24 18.36 -1.56 -3.04
C ARG A 24 17.47 -1.70 -4.28
N ALA A 25 16.16 -1.76 -4.07
CA ALA A 25 15.21 -1.77 -5.18
C ALA A 25 15.15 -0.39 -5.82
N SER A 26 15.09 -0.32 -7.14
CA SER A 26 14.94 0.95 -7.85
C SER A 26 13.62 1.64 -7.48
N ALA A 27 13.60 2.97 -7.54
CA ALA A 27 12.38 3.74 -7.31
C ALA A 27 11.22 3.31 -8.23
N GLU A 28 11.52 2.90 -9.46
CA GLU A 28 10.52 2.37 -10.40
C GLU A 28 9.93 1.03 -9.93
N GLN A 29 10.76 0.09 -9.47
CA GLN A 29 10.26 -1.17 -8.92
C GLN A 29 9.39 -0.93 -7.68
N ARG A 30 9.81 0.00 -6.79
CA ARG A 30 9.04 0.39 -5.60
C ARG A 30 7.69 1.02 -5.97
N ALA A 31 7.65 1.90 -6.97
CA ALA A 31 6.41 2.48 -7.48
C ALA A 31 5.47 1.41 -8.08
N ARG A 32 6.00 0.47 -8.88
CA ARG A 32 5.23 -0.66 -9.42
C ARG A 32 4.65 -1.54 -8.31
N ALA A 33 5.46 -1.85 -7.29
CA ALA A 33 5.00 -2.62 -6.12
C ALA A 33 3.92 -1.88 -5.32
N PHE A 34 4.13 -0.59 -5.05
CA PHE A 34 3.16 0.26 -4.36
C PHE A 34 1.82 0.31 -5.09
N ASN A 35 1.82 0.54 -6.40
CA ASN A 35 0.62 0.58 -7.23
C ASN A 35 0.02 -0.81 -7.50
N ALA A 36 0.79 -1.88 -7.27
CA ALA A 36 0.49 -3.25 -7.69
C ALA A 36 0.26 -3.36 -9.22
N GLU A 37 1.05 -2.61 -10.00
CA GLU A 37 0.93 -2.50 -11.46
C GLU A 37 2.24 -2.85 -12.16
N GLY A 38 2.17 -3.49 -13.33
CA GLY A 38 3.35 -3.82 -14.13
C GLY A 38 4.31 -4.84 -13.51
N LEU A 39 3.84 -5.62 -12.53
CA LEU A 39 4.59 -6.70 -11.90
C LEU A 39 4.39 -8.02 -12.67
N VAL A 40 5.47 -8.79 -12.79
CA VAL A 40 5.44 -10.13 -13.42
C VAL A 40 5.78 -11.22 -12.40
N PRO A 41 5.36 -12.48 -12.62
CA PRO A 41 5.78 -13.59 -11.77
C PRO A 41 7.32 -13.78 -11.79
N PRO A 42 7.93 -14.23 -10.67
CA PRO A 42 7.29 -14.65 -9.42
C PRO A 42 6.90 -13.51 -8.47
N LEU A 43 7.38 -12.28 -8.70
CA LEU A 43 7.14 -11.14 -7.82
C LEU A 43 5.64 -10.78 -7.70
N SER A 44 4.89 -10.76 -8.81
CA SER A 44 3.44 -10.47 -8.76
C SER A 44 2.64 -11.48 -7.93
N THR A 45 3.07 -12.74 -7.91
CA THR A 45 2.48 -13.80 -7.08
C THR A 45 2.72 -13.54 -5.59
N LEU A 46 3.96 -13.21 -5.22
CA LEU A 46 4.29 -12.83 -3.83
C LEU A 46 3.46 -11.61 -3.41
N ILE A 47 3.45 -10.54 -4.21
CA ILE A 47 2.70 -9.31 -3.89
C ILE A 47 1.20 -9.57 -3.77
N SER A 48 0.64 -10.46 -4.60
CA SER A 48 -0.76 -10.88 -4.48
C SER A 48 -1.03 -11.61 -3.16
N LYS A 49 -0.11 -12.45 -2.68
CA LYS A 49 -0.22 -13.10 -1.36
C LYS A 49 -0.13 -12.06 -0.24
N ILE A 50 0.82 -11.14 -0.29
CA ILE A 50 0.98 -10.07 0.71
C ILE A 50 -0.33 -9.28 0.89
N THR A 51 -0.96 -8.91 -0.22
CA THR A 51 -2.14 -8.03 -0.18
C THR A 51 -3.45 -8.76 0.09
N ARG A 52 -3.56 -10.06 -0.22
CA ARG A 52 -4.83 -10.80 -0.12
C ARG A 52 -4.84 -11.93 0.89
N THR A 53 -3.70 -12.59 1.09
CA THR A 53 -3.57 -13.80 1.90
C THR A 53 -2.22 -13.85 2.65
N PRO A 54 -1.86 -12.81 3.43
CA PRO A 54 -0.52 -12.67 4.01
C PRO A 54 -0.14 -13.85 4.91
N VAL A 55 -1.11 -14.49 5.56
CA VAL A 55 -0.91 -15.69 6.39
C VAL A 55 -0.43 -16.93 5.61
N ARG A 56 -0.47 -16.89 4.28
CA ARG A 56 -0.02 -17.98 3.39
C ARG A 56 1.35 -17.72 2.78
N VAL A 57 2.03 -16.63 3.17
CA VAL A 57 3.38 -16.33 2.72
C VAL A 57 4.34 -17.28 3.41
N SER A 58 5.16 -17.96 2.61
CA SER A 58 6.18 -18.89 3.07
C SER A 58 7.57 -18.40 2.70
N GLN A 59 8.62 -19.01 3.28
CA GLN A 59 10.00 -18.70 2.91
C GLN A 59 10.27 -18.91 1.41
N ALA A 60 9.62 -19.89 0.78
CA ALA A 60 9.74 -20.14 -0.66
C ALA A 60 9.16 -18.98 -1.49
N ASP A 61 8.14 -18.28 -0.99
CA ASP A 61 7.57 -17.12 -1.69
C ASP A 61 8.50 -15.91 -1.65
N LEU A 62 9.36 -15.80 -0.64
CA LEU A 62 10.34 -14.73 -0.48
C LEU A 62 11.60 -14.94 -1.32
N ALA A 63 11.84 -16.16 -1.81
CA ALA A 63 12.96 -16.49 -2.69
C ALA A 63 12.66 -16.11 -4.16
N VAL A 64 12.57 -14.81 -4.43
CA VAL A 64 12.24 -14.28 -5.76
C VAL A 64 13.51 -14.25 -6.64
N ALA A 65 13.55 -15.09 -7.68
CA ALA A 65 14.69 -15.14 -8.59
C ALA A 65 14.96 -13.77 -9.25
N GLY A 66 16.23 -13.36 -9.28
CA GLY A 66 16.66 -12.07 -9.84
C GLY A 66 16.54 -10.88 -8.87
N TYR A 67 16.15 -11.11 -7.62
CA TYR A 67 16.10 -10.12 -6.56
C TYR A 67 16.92 -10.59 -5.35
N THR A 68 17.55 -9.64 -4.67
CA THR A 68 18.13 -9.82 -3.34
C THR A 68 17.05 -9.84 -2.27
N GLU A 69 17.37 -10.39 -1.09
CA GLU A 69 16.45 -10.40 0.06
C GLU A 69 16.04 -8.97 0.46
N ASP A 70 16.97 -8.03 0.47
CA ASP A 70 16.71 -6.60 0.75
C ASP A 70 15.72 -6.01 -0.27
N GLU A 71 15.91 -6.27 -1.57
CA GLU A 71 14.96 -5.81 -2.59
C GLU A 71 13.57 -6.43 -2.41
N VAL A 72 13.49 -7.72 -2.10
CA VAL A 72 12.21 -8.38 -1.84
C VAL A 72 11.53 -7.75 -0.62
N PHE A 73 12.26 -7.50 0.46
CA PHE A 73 11.75 -6.84 1.65
C PHE A 73 11.19 -5.45 1.32
N GLU A 74 11.98 -4.63 0.60
CA GLU A 74 11.56 -3.27 0.19
C GLU A 74 10.29 -3.29 -0.65
N LEU A 75 10.19 -4.21 -1.61
CA LEU A 75 9.02 -4.32 -2.50
C LEU A 75 7.79 -4.84 -1.77
N VAL A 76 7.95 -5.77 -0.83
CA VAL A 76 6.87 -6.23 0.05
C VAL A 76 6.33 -5.08 0.89
N VAL A 77 7.20 -4.28 1.51
CA VAL A 77 6.81 -3.09 2.28
C VAL A 77 6.07 -2.09 1.39
N CYS A 78 6.60 -1.79 0.20
CA CYS A 78 5.96 -0.88 -0.75
C CYS A 78 4.55 -1.35 -1.12
N ALA A 79 4.39 -2.63 -1.44
CA ALA A 79 3.09 -3.19 -1.79
C ALA A 79 2.09 -3.18 -0.63
N ALA A 80 2.54 -3.53 0.59
CA ALA A 80 1.68 -3.51 1.78
C ALA A 80 1.20 -2.09 2.10
N VAL A 81 2.10 -1.09 2.05
CA VAL A 81 1.75 0.32 2.29
C VAL A 81 0.87 0.88 1.17
N GLY A 82 1.15 0.55 -0.09
CA GLY A 82 0.30 0.97 -1.21
C GLY A 82 -1.10 0.38 -1.12
N HIS A 83 -1.22 -0.90 -0.74
CA HIS A 83 -2.51 -1.54 -0.52
C HIS A 83 -3.29 -0.92 0.63
N SER A 84 -2.65 -0.70 1.78
CA SER A 84 -3.31 -0.06 2.93
C SER A 84 -3.70 1.40 2.65
N THR A 85 -2.90 2.13 1.86
CA THR A 85 -3.23 3.50 1.42
C THR A 85 -4.51 3.51 0.58
N ARG A 86 -4.64 2.61 -0.41
CA ARG A 86 -5.88 2.50 -1.20
C ARG A 86 -7.10 2.12 -0.36
N LEU A 87 -6.94 1.21 0.61
CA LEU A 87 -8.03 0.85 1.53
C LEU A 87 -8.44 2.03 2.41
N TYR A 88 -7.47 2.80 2.90
CA TYR A 88 -7.73 3.99 3.71
C TYR A 88 -8.49 5.06 2.92
N GLU A 89 -8.05 5.38 1.71
CA GLU A 89 -8.70 6.35 0.83
C GLU A 89 -10.11 5.91 0.45
N ALA A 90 -10.29 4.63 0.08
CA ALA A 90 -11.61 4.07 -0.22
C ALA A 90 -12.55 4.13 0.99
N GLY A 91 -12.05 3.85 2.19
CA GLY A 91 -12.82 3.96 3.43
C GLY A 91 -13.25 5.38 3.75
N LEU A 92 -12.36 6.37 3.55
CA LEU A 92 -12.70 7.79 3.71
C LEU A 92 -13.75 8.26 2.69
N ALA A 93 -13.63 7.83 1.44
CA ALA A 93 -14.61 8.14 0.41
C ALA A 93 -15.98 7.57 0.77
N ALA A 94 -16.04 6.29 1.14
CA ALA A 94 -17.28 5.64 1.57
C ALA A 94 -17.94 6.34 2.79
N LEU A 95 -17.12 6.79 3.75
CA LEU A 95 -17.62 7.55 4.91
C LEU A 95 -18.19 8.91 4.50
N ALA A 96 -17.52 9.61 3.57
CA ALA A 96 -17.97 10.92 3.10
C ALA A 96 -19.31 10.85 2.35
N GLU A 97 -19.50 9.82 1.51
CA GLU A 97 -20.78 9.56 0.84
C GLU A 97 -21.90 9.29 1.85
N ALA A 98 -21.66 8.39 2.82
CA ALA A 98 -22.67 8.06 3.84
C ALA A 98 -23.09 9.28 4.69
N VAL A 99 -22.13 10.11 5.11
CA VAL A 99 -22.43 11.35 5.88
C VAL A 99 -23.16 12.39 5.03
N SER A 100 -22.93 12.42 3.72
CA SER A 100 -23.63 13.33 2.81
C SER A 100 -25.07 12.89 2.53
N GLU A 101 -25.34 11.58 2.52
CA GLU A 101 -26.69 11.00 2.40
C GLU A 101 -27.54 11.19 3.68
N GLU A 102 -26.92 11.29 4.87
CA GLU A 102 -27.59 11.51 6.16
C GLU A 102 -27.94 13.00 6.45
N ALA A 103 -27.54 13.95 5.60
CA ALA A 103 -27.92 15.36 5.76
C ALA A 103 -29.44 15.54 5.56
N PRO A 104 -30.18 16.13 6.52
CA PRO A 104 -31.61 15.86 6.69
C PRO A 104 -32.47 16.52 5.62
N GLY A 105 -33.12 15.67 4.81
CA GLY A 105 -34.48 15.86 4.36
C GLY A 105 -35.47 15.73 5.52
N HIS A 106 -35.40 16.64 6.49
CA HIS A 106 -36.50 16.91 7.42
C HIS A 106 -37.19 18.21 7.00
N ALA A 107 -38.01 18.12 5.97
CA ALA A 107 -39.16 18.99 5.76
C ALA A 107 -40.08 18.35 4.69
N SER A 108 -41.05 17.56 5.13
CA SER A 108 -42.44 17.55 4.63
C SER A 108 -43.31 16.82 5.63
#